data_AF-A0A319CW76-F1
#
_entry.id   AF-A0A319CW76-F1
#
_cell.length_a   1.000
_cell.length_b   1.000
_cell.length_c   1.000
_cell.angle_alpha   90.00
_cell.angle_beta   90.00
_cell.angle_gamma   90.00
#
_symmetry.space_group_name_H-M   'P 1'
#
loop_
_entity.id
_entity.type
_entity.pdbx_description
1 polymer ?
#
loop_
_entity_poly.entity_id
_entity_poly.type
_entity_poly.pdbx_seq_one_letter_code
_entity_poly.pdbx_strand_id
1 'polypeptide(L)'
;MNFGLWAPTTARDGAFIAQNRNLERKVRALGGKKWLYACAYYTEDEFWRIYDRKRYDGLRERFYAGYLPDLWEKCGLQFNV
;
A
#
# COMPACT_ATOMS: atom_id res chain seq x y z
N MET A 1 -13.70 7.15 5.43
CA MET A 1 -14.11 7.14 4.00
C MET A 1 -12.98 6.58 3.15
N ASN A 2 -13.27 5.62 2.25
CA ASN A 2 -12.24 4.95 1.45
C ASN A 2 -12.11 5.59 0.07
N PHE A 3 -10.89 5.94 -0.31
CA PHE A 3 -10.59 6.51 -1.63
C PHE A 3 -9.31 5.90 -2.18
N GLY A 4 -9.22 5.81 -3.50
CA GLY A 4 -7.99 5.51 -4.22
C GLY A 4 -7.94 6.36 -5.48
N LEU A 5 -6.74 6.60 -5.98
CA LEU A 5 -6.51 7.24 -7.27
C LEU A 5 -5.55 6.36 -8.05
N TRP A 6 -5.85 6.16 -9.33
CA TRP A 6 -4.95 5.56 -10.29
C TRP A 6 -4.97 6.39 -11.55
N ALA A 7 -3.78 6.63 -12.08
CA ALA A 7 -3.58 7.22 -13.39
C ALA A 7 -2.24 6.71 -13.94
N PRO A 8 -2.13 6.46 -15.26
CA PRO A 8 -0.84 6.17 -15.87
C PRO A 8 0.08 7.39 -15.74
N THR A 9 1.32 7.17 -15.33
CA THR A 9 2.33 8.24 -15.23
C THR A 9 3.73 7.66 -15.23
N THR A 10 4.65 8.38 -15.88
CA THR A 10 6.10 8.12 -15.83
C THR A 10 6.79 8.92 -14.71
N ALA A 11 6.10 9.86 -14.06
CA ALA A 11 6.66 10.69 -13.01
C ALA A 11 7.01 9.83 -11.78
N ARG A 12 8.21 10.02 -11.25
CA ARG A 12 8.73 9.33 -10.05
C ARG A 12 9.53 10.27 -9.14
N ASP A 13 9.47 11.57 -9.41
CA ASP A 13 10.17 12.56 -8.61
C ASP A 13 9.61 12.68 -7.18
N GLY A 14 10.34 13.40 -6.33
CA GLY A 14 9.95 13.62 -4.95
C GLY A 14 8.60 14.33 -4.78
N ALA A 15 8.22 15.20 -5.73
CA ALA A 15 6.95 15.91 -5.66
C ALA A 15 5.77 14.95 -5.91
N PHE A 16 5.90 14.06 -6.90
CA PHE A 16 4.92 13.02 -7.20
C PHE A 16 4.74 12.05 -6.01
N ILE A 17 5.84 11.61 -5.40
CA ILE A 17 5.79 10.75 -4.20
C ILE A 17 5.12 11.50 -3.04
N ALA A 18 5.47 12.77 -2.81
CA ALA A 18 4.89 13.58 -1.74
C ALA A 18 3.38 13.79 -1.90
N GLN A 19 2.90 14.00 -3.12
CA GLN A 19 1.46 14.12 -3.41
C GLN A 19 0.71 12.83 -3.08
N ASN A 20 1.25 11.66 -3.46
CA ASN A 20 0.63 10.38 -3.13
C ASN A 20 0.62 10.14 -1.60
N ARG A 21 1.72 10.45 -0.90
CA ARG A 21 1.76 10.38 0.57
C ARG A 21 0.76 11.35 1.22
N ASN A 22 0.55 12.54 0.66
CA ASN A 22 -0.46 13.48 1.14
C ASN A 22 -1.88 12.93 1.01
N LEU A 23 -2.21 12.36 -0.15
CA LEU A 23 -3.50 11.72 -0.38
C LEU A 23 -3.74 10.59 0.63
N GLU A 24 -2.76 9.70 0.80
CA GLU A 24 -2.80 8.58 1.72
C GLU A 24 -3.00 9.01 3.18
N ARG A 25 -2.26 10.03 3.64
CA ARG A 25 -2.46 10.62 4.97
C ARG A 25 -3.86 11.19 5.15
N LYS A 26 -4.41 11.85 4.12
CA LYS A 26 -5.78 12.38 4.19
C LYS A 26 -6.82 11.27 4.27
N VAL A 27 -6.66 10.19 3.49
CA VAL A 27 -7.52 9.00 3.58
C VAL A 27 -7.50 8.43 5.00
N ARG A 28 -6.31 8.31 5.61
CA ARG A 28 -6.16 7.86 7.00
C ARG A 28 -6.79 8.79 8.02
N ALA A 29 -6.60 10.10 7.89
CA ALA A 29 -7.21 11.10 8.77
C ALA A 29 -8.75 11.06 8.75
N LEU A 30 -9.34 10.60 7.64
CA LEU A 30 -10.78 10.39 7.48
C LEU A 30 -11.25 8.98 7.92
N GLY A 31 -10.43 8.25 8.68
CA GLY A 31 -10.71 6.87 9.12
C GLY A 31 -10.81 5.87 7.96
N GLY A 32 -10.29 6.22 6.79
CA GLY A 32 -10.35 5.41 5.58
C GLY A 32 -9.18 4.47 5.40
N LYS A 33 -9.30 3.64 4.36
CA LYS A 33 -8.21 2.87 3.77
C LYS A 33 -8.09 3.21 2.30
N LYS A 34 -6.85 3.28 1.81
CA LYS A 34 -6.58 3.30 0.38
C LYS A 34 -6.86 1.91 -0.18
N TRP A 35 -7.49 1.84 -1.34
CA TRP A 35 -7.68 0.57 -2.03
C TRP A 35 -6.42 0.22 -2.81
N LEU A 36 -6.02 -1.06 -2.74
CA LEU A 36 -4.72 -1.55 -3.22
C LEU A 36 -4.73 -1.94 -4.71
N TYR A 37 -5.44 -1.18 -5.54
CA TYR A 37 -5.42 -1.34 -7.00
C TYR A 37 -4.36 -0.45 -7.68
N ALA A 38 -3.76 0.47 -6.92
CA ALA A 38 -2.64 1.32 -7.32
C ALA A 38 -1.49 1.16 -6.33
N CYS A 39 -0.27 1.56 -6.71
CA CYS A 39 0.89 1.54 -5.82
C CYS A 39 0.60 2.30 -4.51
N ALA A 40 1.05 1.74 -3.39
CA ALA A 40 0.98 2.34 -2.08
C ALA A 40 2.32 3.01 -1.74
N TYR A 41 2.26 4.25 -1.25
CA TYR A 41 3.43 5.08 -0.96
C TYR A 41 3.73 5.18 0.55
N TYR A 42 3.13 4.27 1.33
CA TYR A 42 3.44 4.06 2.74
C TYR A 42 4.86 3.50 2.92
N THR A 43 5.43 3.61 4.11
CA THR A 43 6.48 2.67 4.54
C THR A 43 5.85 1.31 4.85
N GLU A 44 6.65 0.24 4.95
CA GLU A 44 6.14 -1.07 5.35
C GLU A 44 5.43 -1.03 6.72
N ASP A 45 6.03 -0.32 7.69
CA ASP A 45 5.43 -0.14 9.02
C ASP A 45 4.11 0.63 8.97
N GLU A 46 4.04 1.71 8.18
CA GLU A 46 2.79 2.44 7.94
C GLU A 46 1.73 1.51 7.32
N PHE A 47 2.13 0.67 6.36
CA PHE A 47 1.26 -0.27 5.67
C PHE A 47 0.65 -1.29 6.63
N TRP A 48 1.45 -2.00 7.41
CA TRP A 48 0.96 -3.03 8.33
C TRP A 48 0.25 -2.47 9.57
N ARG A 49 0.38 -1.17 9.86
CA ARG A 49 -0.49 -0.48 10.82
C ARG A 49 -1.90 -0.21 10.26
N ILE A 50 -2.08 -0.23 8.95
CA ILE A 50 -3.36 0.04 8.26
C ILE A 50 -4.07 -1.28 7.89
N TYR A 51 -3.29 -2.26 7.44
CA TYR A 51 -3.74 -3.58 7.02
C TYR A 51 -3.28 -4.62 8.04
N ASP A 52 -4.21 -5.41 8.56
CA ASP A 52 -3.95 -6.36 9.65
C ASP A 52 -3.04 -7.50 9.18
N ARG A 53 -1.74 -7.37 9.49
CA ARG A 53 -0.70 -8.34 9.12
C ARG A 53 -0.96 -9.71 9.72
N LYS A 54 -1.35 -9.78 11.00
CA LYS A 54 -1.55 -11.07 11.69
C LYS A 54 -2.67 -11.87 11.05
N ARG A 55 -3.80 -11.22 10.75
CA ARG A 55 -4.91 -11.89 10.07
C ARG A 55 -4.54 -12.29 8.64
N TYR A 56 -3.79 -11.43 7.95
CA TYR A 56 -3.31 -11.71 6.59
C TYR A 56 -2.36 -12.90 6.54
N ASP A 57 -1.37 -12.97 7.43
CA ASP A 57 -0.40 -14.06 7.53
C ASP A 57 -1.09 -15.39 7.84
N GLY A 58 -2.09 -15.39 8.74
CA GLY A 58 -2.89 -16.59 9.01
C GLY A 58 -3.69 -17.09 7.79
N LEU A 59 -4.13 -16.19 6.91
CA LEU A 59 -4.75 -16.60 5.64
C LEU A 59 -3.71 -17.20 4.69
N ARG A 60 -2.52 -16.60 4.60
CA ARG A 60 -1.45 -17.13 3.74
C ARG A 60 -1.03 -18.54 4.17
N GLU A 61 -0.91 -18.78 5.47
CA GLU A 61 -0.59 -20.10 6.01
C GLU A 61 -1.69 -21.12 5.67
N ARG A 62 -2.95 -20.78 5.97
CA ARG A 62 -4.10 -21.68 5.73
C ARG A 62 -4.23 -22.13 4.27
N PHE A 63 -3.89 -21.24 3.34
CA PHE A 63 -4.00 -21.50 1.90
C PHE A 63 -2.65 -21.79 1.23
N TYR A 64 -1.60 -22.06 2.01
CA TYR A 64 -0.26 -22.39 1.51
C TYR A 64 0.31 -21.36 0.53
N ALA A 65 -0.02 -20.08 0.70
CA ALA A 65 0.34 -19.00 -0.21
C ALA A 65 1.73 -18.39 0.07
N GLY A 66 2.56 -19.06 0.87
CA GLY A 66 3.89 -18.57 1.26
C GLY A 66 4.86 -18.38 0.08
N TYR A 67 4.62 -19.06 -1.04
CA TYR A 67 5.42 -18.96 -2.26
C TYR A 67 5.10 -17.71 -3.10
N LEU A 68 4.00 -17.02 -2.83
CA LEU A 68 3.63 -15.78 -3.51
C LEU A 68 4.22 -14.58 -2.77
N PRO A 69 4.53 -13.47 -3.46
CA PRO A 69 4.80 -12.20 -2.78
C PRO A 69 3.69 -11.84 -1.80
N ASP A 70 4.05 -11.16 -0.73
CA ASP A 70 3.09 -10.62 0.21
C ASP A 70 2.39 -9.36 -0.36
N LEU A 71 1.43 -8.83 0.40
CA LEU A 71 0.61 -7.72 -0.06
C LEU A 71 1.39 -6.41 -0.14
N TRP A 72 2.35 -6.22 0.78
CA TRP A 72 3.25 -5.08 0.76
C TRP A 72 4.23 -5.19 -0.41
N GLU A 73 4.81 -6.37 -0.65
CA GLU A 73 5.68 -6.62 -1.80
C GLU A 73 4.93 -6.38 -3.11
N LYS A 74 3.68 -6.81 -3.21
CA LYS A 74 2.85 -6.59 -4.41
C LYS A 74 2.51 -5.12 -4.65
N CYS A 75 2.15 -4.38 -3.61
CA CYS A 75 1.52 -3.07 -3.74
C CYS A 75 2.43 -1.89 -3.39
N GLY A 76 3.47 -2.11 -2.60
CA GLY A 76 4.43 -1.11 -2.19
C GLY A 76 5.30 -0.64 -3.35
N LEU A 77 5.96 0.50 -3.16
CA LEU A 77 6.98 0.94 -4.10
C LEU A 77 8.22 0.05 -4.01
N GLN A 78 8.37 -0.87 -4.96
CA GLN A 78 9.61 -1.60 -5.20
C GLN A 78 10.45 -0.81 -6.21
N PHE A 79 11.20 0.20 -5.76
CA PHE A 79 12.32 0.71 -6.55
C PHE A 79 13.60 0.10 -6.01
N ASN A 80 14.32 -0.62 -6.87
CA ASN A 80 15.75 -0.77 -6.68
C ASN A 80 16.35 0.63 -6.82
N VAL A 81 17.00 1.11 -5.76
CA VAL A 81 17.90 2.27 -5.85
C VAL A 81 19.09 1.89 -6.72
#